data_AF-A0A945MKZ4-F1
#
_entry.id   AF-A0A945MKZ4-F1
#
_cell.length_a   1.000
_cell.length_b   1.000
_cell.length_c   1.000
_cell.angle_alpha   90.00
_cell.angle_beta   90.00
_cell.angle_gamma   90.00
#
_symmetry.space_group_name_H-M   'P 1'
#
loop_
_entity.id
_entity.type
_entity.pdbx_description
1 polymer ?
#
loop_
_entity_poly.entity_id
_entity_poly.type
_entity_poly.pdbx_seq_one_letter_code
_entity_poly.pdbx_strand_id
1 'polypeptide(L)'
;MIPLDYSRSFILSTAARNEVRFWVESRTRIIDERTGQHEDYIQVGSCKGERTFAPNGLFQEDNYDFMPIFGPEHSVAFRRKAYLNPQYKECLPSMDF
;
A
#
# COMPACT_ATOMS: atom_id res chain seq x y z
N MET A 1 22.77 9.63 0.81
CA MET A 1 21.36 9.23 1.05
C MET A 1 21.32 8.39 2.30
N ILE A 2 20.40 8.68 3.24
CA ILE A 2 20.22 7.82 4.43
C ILE A 2 19.45 6.57 3.98
N PRO A 3 19.99 5.35 4.17
CA PRO A 3 19.26 4.12 3.89
C PRO A 3 17.99 4.02 4.74
N LEU A 4 16.93 3.43 4.18
CA LEU A 4 15.73 3.12 4.94
C LEU A 4 15.84 1.71 5.50
N ASP A 5 15.61 1.55 6.80
CA ASP A 5 15.36 0.23 7.38
C ASP A 5 13.90 -0.13 7.13
N TYR A 6 13.65 -0.89 6.07
CA TYR A 6 12.29 -1.27 5.70
C TYR A 6 11.58 -1.99 6.84
N SER A 7 12.27 -2.78 7.68
CA SER A 7 11.62 -3.47 8.80
C SER A 7 10.99 -2.55 9.85
N ARG A 8 11.35 -1.26 9.85
CA ARG A 8 10.91 -0.24 10.83
C ARG A 8 10.32 1.01 10.19
N SER A 9 10.14 1.01 8.87
CA SER A 9 9.70 2.20 8.12
C SER A 9 8.21 2.12 7.78
N PHE A 10 7.47 3.15 8.17
CA PHE A 10 6.02 3.24 7.93
C PHE A 10 5.62 4.62 7.42
N ILE A 11 4.58 4.67 6.59
CA ILE A 11 3.84 5.89 6.25
C ILE A 11 2.56 5.94 7.08
N LEU A 12 2.35 7.06 7.75
CA LEU A 12 1.11 7.35 8.48
C LEU A 12 0.24 8.26 7.61
N SER A 13 -0.89 7.74 7.16
CA SER A 13 -1.89 8.56 6.47
C SER A 13 -2.66 9.39 7.50
N THR A 14 -2.77 10.69 7.26
CA THR A 14 -3.47 11.65 8.13
C THR A 14 -4.88 11.99 7.62
N ALA A 15 -5.31 11.36 6.52
CA ALA A 15 -6.65 11.59 5.98
C ALA A 15 -7.69 10.88 6.87
N ALA A 16 -8.69 11.63 7.37
CA ALA A 16 -9.73 11.10 8.27
C ALA A 16 -10.48 9.87 7.71
N ARG A 17 -10.56 9.73 6.38
CA ARG A 17 -11.20 8.58 5.72
C ARG A 17 -10.32 7.32 5.63
N ASN A 18 -9.04 7.43 5.97
CA ASN A 18 -8.04 6.40 5.76
C ASN A 18 -6.82 6.61 6.67
N GLU A 19 -7.01 6.53 7.98
CA GLU A 19 -5.96 6.71 9.01
C GLU A 19 -5.11 5.44 9.18
N VAL A 20 -4.60 4.91 8.08
CA VAL A 20 -3.82 3.68 8.04
C VAL A 20 -2.33 3.92 8.26
N ARG A 21 -1.67 2.91 8.84
CA ARG A 21 -0.21 2.80 8.89
C ARG A 21 0.26 1.80 7.84
N PHE A 22 0.88 2.31 6.79
CA PHE A 22 1.40 1.50 5.70
C PHE A 22 2.87 1.14 5.94
N TRP A 23 3.24 -0.13 5.73
CA TRP A 23 4.63 -0.57 5.75
C TRP A 23 5.31 -0.18 4.44
N VAL A 24 6.44 0.53 4.53
CA VAL A 24 7.29 0.87 3.37
C VAL A 24 8.03 -0.36 2.85
N GLU A 25 7.89 -0.63 1.55
CA GLU A 25 8.60 -1.74 0.88
C GLU A 25 9.71 -1.25 -0.06
N SER A 26 9.57 -0.05 -0.62
CA SER A 26 10.61 0.53 -1.48
C SER A 26 10.59 2.05 -1.49
N ARG A 27 11.73 2.63 -1.84
CA ARG A 27 11.88 4.05 -2.18
C ARG A 27 12.51 4.17 -3.55
N THR A 28 11.87 4.95 -4.41
CA THR A 28 12.42 5.42 -5.67
C THR A 28 12.77 6.89 -5.53
N ARG A 29 13.99 7.28 -5.93
CA ARG A 29 14.41 8.69 -5.96
C ARG A 29 14.63 9.12 -7.40
N ILE A 30 14.00 10.22 -7.79
CA ILE A 30 14.28 10.91 -9.06
C ILE A 30 15.22 12.08 -8.74
N ILE A 31 16.32 12.21 -9.49
CA ILE A 31 17.34 13.22 -9.26
C ILE A 31 17.48 14.07 -10.54
N ASP A 32 17.35 15.38 -10.41
CA ASP A 32 17.77 16.32 -11.45
C ASP A 32 19.28 16.56 -11.30
N GLU A 33 20.08 15.94 -12.17
CA GLU A 33 21.54 16.03 -12.11
C GLU A 33 22.08 17.43 -12.36
N ARG A 34 21.33 18.32 -13.03
CA ARG A 34 21.77 19.69 -13.32
C ARG A 34 21.65 20.58 -12.09
N THR A 35 20.59 20.42 -11.31
CA THR A 35 20.30 21.28 -10.15
C THR A 35 20.64 20.61 -8.82
N GLY A 36 20.85 19.29 -8.82
CA GLY A 36 21.05 18.47 -7.63
C GLY A 36 19.76 18.22 -6.83
N GLN A 37 18.62 18.70 -7.31
CA GLN A 37 17.32 18.48 -6.66
C GLN A 37 16.87 17.04 -6.79
N HIS A 38 16.07 16.57 -5.83
CA HIS A 38 15.54 15.22 -5.87
C HIS A 38 14.16 15.13 -5.22
N GLU A 39 13.42 14.12 -5.64
CA GLU A 39 12.12 13.76 -5.10
C GLU A 39 12.10 12.27 -4.74
N ASP A 40 11.53 11.96 -3.57
CA ASP A 40 11.36 10.59 -3.11
C ASP A 40 9.92 10.14 -3.29
N TYR A 41 9.78 8.94 -3.84
CA TYR A 41 8.52 8.23 -4.03
C TYR A 41 8.57 6.94 -3.21
N ILE A 42 7.64 6.80 -2.28
CA ILE A 42 7.63 5.69 -1.33
C ILE A 42 6.51 4.73 -1.67
N GLN A 43 6.88 3.53 -2.09
CA GLN A 43 5.94 2.43 -2.27
C GLN A 43 5.74 1.73 -0.93
N VAL A 44 4.49 1.39 -0.66
CA VAL A 44 4.12 0.60 0.51
C VAL A 44 3.60 -0.77 0.11
N GLY A 45 3.46 -1.64 1.12
CA GLY A 45 2.92 -2.98 0.98
C GLY A 45 1.63 -3.02 0.17
N SER A 46 1.60 -3.92 -0.81
CA SER A 46 0.37 -4.23 -1.54
C SER A 46 -0.67 -4.77 -0.58
N CYS A 47 -1.87 -4.22 -0.62
CA CYS A 47 -2.97 -4.61 0.25
C CYS A 47 -4.27 -4.76 -0.55
N LYS A 48 -5.38 -5.05 0.15
CA LYS A 48 -6.70 -5.17 -0.45
C LYS A 48 -7.47 -3.86 -0.26
N GLY A 49 -8.25 -3.49 -1.27
CA GLY A 49 -9.15 -2.33 -1.23
C GLY A 49 -10.41 -2.59 -0.39
N GLU A 50 -10.24 -3.09 0.83
CA GLU A 50 -11.31 -3.48 1.73
C GLU A 50 -11.90 -2.30 2.50
N ARG A 51 -13.10 -2.48 3.04
CA ARG A 51 -13.77 -1.46 3.85
C ARG A 51 -13.31 -1.52 5.31
N THR A 52 -12.00 -1.40 5.54
CA THR A 52 -11.34 -1.63 6.84
C THR A 52 -11.96 -0.85 8.00
N PHE A 53 -12.47 0.35 7.76
CA PHE A 53 -13.08 1.22 8.78
C PHE A 53 -14.61 1.28 8.73
N ALA A 54 -15.27 0.50 7.86
CA ALA A 54 -16.72 0.45 7.81
C ALA A 54 -17.28 -0.46 8.93
N PRO A 55 -18.50 -0.20 9.43
CA PRO A 55 -19.11 -1.03 10.48
C PRO A 55 -19.38 -2.48 10.05
N ASN A 56 -19.53 -2.73 8.75
CA ASN A 56 -19.73 -4.06 8.17
C ASN A 56 -19.35 -4.07 6.67
N GLY A 57 -19.32 -5.28 6.08
CA GLY A 57 -19.00 -5.47 4.67
C GLY A 57 -17.52 -5.23 4.35
N LEU A 58 -16.62 -5.79 5.18
CA LEU A 58 -15.17 -5.70 4.99
C LEU A 58 -14.78 -6.14 3.56
N PHE A 59 -15.31 -7.28 3.14
CA PHE A 59 -15.17 -7.82 1.79
C PHE A 59 -16.32 -7.34 0.90
N GLN A 60 -15.99 -7.06 -0.35
CA GLN A 60 -16.91 -6.61 -1.39
C GLN A 60 -16.73 -7.49 -2.63
N GLU A 61 -17.80 -7.67 -3.41
CA GLU A 61 -17.81 -8.53 -4.59
C GLU A 61 -16.76 -8.09 -5.62
N ASP A 62 -16.72 -6.79 -5.94
CA ASP A 62 -15.66 -6.18 -6.72
C ASP A 62 -14.50 -5.72 -5.80
N ASN A 63 -13.64 -6.66 -5.40
CA ASN A 63 -12.44 -6.36 -4.65
C ASN A 63 -11.25 -6.02 -5.56
N TYR A 64 -10.25 -5.33 -5.03
CA TYR A 64 -9.06 -4.92 -5.77
C TYR A 64 -7.80 -5.15 -4.95
N ASP A 65 -6.74 -5.63 -5.61
CA ASP A 65 -5.39 -5.40 -5.14
C ASP A 65 -5.11 -3.91 -5.24
N PHE A 66 -4.55 -3.33 -4.19
CA PHE A 66 -4.30 -1.91 -4.03
C PHE A 66 -2.86 -1.69 -3.57
N MET A 67 -2.08 -0.99 -4.40
CA MET A 67 -0.69 -0.66 -4.10
C MET A 67 -0.47 0.85 -4.30
N PRO A 68 -0.40 1.64 -3.23
CA PRO A 68 -0.14 3.06 -3.34
C PRO A 68 1.37 3.36 -3.36
N ILE A 69 1.72 4.44 -4.05
CA ILE A 69 3.02 5.09 -4.02
C ILE A 69 2.79 6.55 -3.65
N PHE A 70 3.45 7.00 -2.57
CA PHE A 70 3.34 8.36 -2.06
C PHE A 70 4.54 9.17 -2.53
N GLY A 71 4.30 10.22 -3.31
CA GLY A 71 5.28 11.24 -3.67
C GLY A 71 5.14 12.49 -2.79
N PRO A 72 5.98 13.51 -3.04
CA PRO A 72 6.00 14.74 -2.23
C PRO A 72 4.73 15.59 -2.39
N GLU A 73 4.19 15.68 -3.61
CA GLU A 73 2.95 16.43 -3.92
C GLU A 73 1.82 15.52 -4.38
N HIS A 74 2.14 14.52 -5.21
CA HIS A 74 1.17 13.61 -5.79
C HIS A 74 1.43 12.16 -5.37
N SER A 75 0.34 11.41 -5.22
CA SER A 75 0.37 9.98 -4.95
C SER A 75 -0.39 9.24 -6.04
N VAL A 76 0.04 8.03 -6.35
CA VAL A 76 -0.65 7.14 -7.28
C VAL A 76 -1.09 5.88 -6.55
N ALA A 77 -2.23 5.34 -6.94
CA ALA A 77 -2.70 4.05 -6.47
C ALA A 77 -2.91 3.12 -7.66
N PHE A 78 -2.14 2.04 -7.72
CA PHE A 78 -2.38 0.97 -8.67
C PHE A 78 -3.48 0.08 -8.13
N ARG A 79 -4.51 -0.16 -8.96
CA ARG A 79 -5.65 -1.01 -8.64
C ARG A 79 -5.79 -2.10 -9.68
N ARG A 80 -5.76 -3.35 -9.25
CA ARG A 80 -6.04 -4.52 -10.10
C ARG A 80 -7.23 -5.25 -9.55
N LYS A 81 -8.22 -5.56 -10.40
CA LYS A 81 -9.40 -6.31 -9.97
C LYS A 81 -8.96 -7.67 -9.43
N ALA A 82 -9.36 -7.96 -8.20
CA ALA A 82 -9.17 -9.27 -7.58
C ALA A 82 -10.36 -10.14 -7.98
N TYR A 83 -10.10 -11.25 -8.66
CA TYR A 83 -11.15 -12.17 -9.08
C TYR A 83 -11.59 -13.05 -7.92
N LEU A 84 -12.88 -13.02 -7.59
CA LEU A 84 -13.50 -13.91 -6.60
C LEU A 84 -13.78 -15.28 -7.22
N ASN A 85 -12.73 -16.02 -7.56
CA ASN A 85 -12.85 -17.41 -7.99
C ASN A 85 -12.88 -18.35 -6.75
N PRO A 86 -13.28 -19.63 -6.90
CA PRO A 86 -13.35 -20.56 -5.76
C PRO A 86 -12.05 -20.72 -4.97
N GLN A 87 -10.89 -20.45 -5.58
CA GLN A 87 -9.56 -20.54 -4.97
C GLN A 87 -9.05 -19.20 -4.41
N TYR A 88 -9.84 -18.13 -4.48
CA TYR A 88 -9.43 -16.79 -4.05
C TYR A 88 -9.16 -16.73 -2.54
N LYS A 89 -9.91 -17.51 -1.77
CA LYS A 89 -9.88 -17.52 -0.31
C LYS A 89 -9.70 -18.95 0.18
N GLU A 90 -8.68 -19.15 0.99
CA GLU A 90 -8.45 -20.38 1.74
C GLU A 90 -8.58 -20.09 3.24
N CYS A 91 -9.24 -20.98 3.97
CA CYS A 91 -9.41 -20.88 5.41
C CYS A 91 -9.04 -22.20 6.06
N LEU A 92 -7.76 -22.37 6.32
CA LEU A 92 -7.22 -23.51 7.06
C LEU A 92 -6.95 -23.13 8.52
N PRO A 93 -6.89 -24.10 9.44
CA PRO A 93 -6.27 -23.91 10.74
C PRO A 93 -4.86 -23.33 10.59
N SER A 94 -4.42 -22.46 11.51
CA SER A 94 -3.11 -21.80 11.40
C SER A 94 -1.91 -22.75 11.37
N MET A 95 -2.07 -23.98 11.89
CA MET A 95 -1.04 -25.01 11.85
C MET A 95 -0.97 -25.77 10.52
N ASP A 96 -1.95 -25.56 9.64
CA ASP A 96 -2.09 -26.22 8.34
C ASP A 96 -1.75 -25.27 7.16
N PHE A 97 -1.26 -24.07 7.46
CA PHE A 97 -0.78 -23.06 6.49
C PHE A 97 0.74 -23.14 6.24
#